data_AF-E0W732-F1
#
_entry.id   AF-E0W732-F1
#
_cell.length_a   1.000
_cell.length_b   1.000
_cell.length_c   1.000
_cell.angle_alpha   90.00
_cell.angle_beta   90.00
_cell.angle_gamma   90.00
#
_symmetry.space_group_name_H-M   'P 1'
#
loop_
_entity.id
_entity.type
_entity.pdbx_description
1 polymer ?
#
loop_
_entity_poly.entity_id
_entity_poly.type
_entity_poly.pdbx_seq_one_letter_code
_entity_poly.pdbx_strand_id
1 'polypeptide(L)'
;SLTKIDKWFLNKMKNIIEFYNQLEESGSTLTAEQLLKAKRIGFSDKQIGEAVKITELAVRTLRKEMGIIPYVKQIDTVAGEWPAATNYLYLTYNAYENDIDFPGGYTIVVGSGVYRIGSSVEFDWCAVGCLRELRNLGKPTIMINYNPETVSTDYDMCDRLYFEEISFEVVMDIYELEHSEGIILSMGGQLPNNIAMDLHRQQAKVLGTSPESIDSAENRFKFSRMLDRKGILQPRWKELTNHELAIAFCEEVGYPCLVRSSYV
;
A
#
# COMPACT_ATOMS: atom_id res chain seq x y z
N SER A 1 13.16 24.64 21.41
CA SER A 1 12.55 25.98 21.55
C SER A 1 11.96 26.51 20.23
N LEU A 2 12.48 26.11 19.07
CA LEU A 2 12.04 26.55 17.73
C LEU A 2 10.68 25.98 17.29
N THR A 3 10.49 24.66 17.38
CA THR A 3 9.30 23.97 16.84
C THR A 3 8.09 23.96 17.76
N LYS A 4 8.29 24.30 19.05
CA LYS A 4 7.30 24.12 20.14
C LYS A 4 6.84 22.67 20.37
N ILE A 5 7.42 21.69 19.66
CA ILE A 5 7.17 20.27 19.88
C ILE A 5 7.79 19.86 21.22
N ASP A 6 7.04 19.09 22.01
CA ASP A 6 7.51 18.59 23.30
C ASP A 6 8.73 17.68 23.12
N LYS A 7 9.67 17.76 24.08
CA LYS A 7 10.91 16.99 24.04
C LYS A 7 10.67 15.49 24.03
N TRP A 8 9.56 15.00 24.58
CA TRP A 8 9.18 13.60 24.53
C TRP A 8 9.09 13.08 23.09
N PHE A 9 8.41 13.81 22.18
CA PHE A 9 8.33 13.43 20.77
C PHE A 9 9.68 13.54 20.07
N LEU A 10 10.45 14.58 20.38
CA LEU A 10 11.79 14.77 19.80
C LEU A 10 12.73 13.63 20.18
N ASN A 11 12.62 13.10 21.40
CA ASN A 11 13.39 11.92 21.82
C ASN A 11 12.96 10.67 21.05
N LYS A 12 11.66 10.49 20.75
CA LYS A 12 11.21 9.37 19.90
C LYS A 12 11.74 9.49 18.47
N MET A 13 11.69 10.67 17.87
CA MET A 13 12.27 10.93 16.55
C MET A 13 13.78 10.68 16.54
N LYS A 14 14.49 11.15 17.58
CA LYS A 14 15.93 10.92 17.75
C LYS A 14 16.25 9.43 17.78
N ASN A 15 15.50 8.63 18.53
CA ASN A 15 15.71 7.18 18.60
C ASN A 15 15.57 6.50 17.23
N ILE A 16 14.60 6.95 16.41
CA ILE A 16 14.40 6.44 15.04
C ILE A 16 15.63 6.77 14.17
N ILE A 17 16.10 8.02 14.21
CA ILE A 17 17.27 8.48 13.44
C ILE A 17 18.54 7.73 13.86
N GLU A 18 18.80 7.62 15.16
CA GLU A 18 19.97 6.90 15.68
C GLU A 18 19.94 5.42 15.27
N PHE A 19 18.76 4.80 15.25
CA PHE A 19 18.63 3.42 14.80
C PHE A 19 18.80 3.27 13.28
N TYR A 20 18.31 4.22 12.49
CA TYR A 20 18.55 4.25 11.03
C TYR A 20 20.06 4.29 10.74
N ASN A 21 20.82 5.15 11.41
CA ASN A 21 22.28 5.21 11.26
C ASN A 21 22.97 3.89 11.66
N GLN A 22 22.50 3.23 12.72
CA GLN A 22 23.01 1.91 13.12
C GLN A 22 22.75 0.83 12.05
N LEU A 23 21.61 0.90 11.35
CA LEU A 23 21.32 0.00 10.24
C LEU A 23 22.29 0.24 9.08
N GLU A 24 22.55 1.51 8.72
CA GLU A 24 23.52 1.84 7.66
C GLU A 24 24.93 1.34 7.98
N GLU A 25 25.36 1.43 9.25
CA GLU A 25 26.66 0.92 9.71
C GLU A 25 26.74 -0.61 9.72
N SER A 26 25.62 -1.30 9.96
CA SER A 26 25.55 -2.77 10.03
C SER A 26 25.73 -3.44 8.65
N GLY A 27 25.49 -2.70 7.56
CA GLY A 27 25.56 -3.22 6.19
C GLY A 27 24.48 -4.28 5.91
N SER A 28 24.73 -5.16 4.93
CA SER A 28 23.71 -6.10 4.41
C SER A 28 23.40 -7.31 5.30
N THR A 29 24.08 -7.48 6.44
CA THR A 29 23.89 -8.65 7.32
C THR A 29 23.09 -8.24 8.55
N LEU A 30 21.77 -8.43 8.49
CA LEU A 30 20.86 -8.12 9.60
C LEU A 30 20.64 -9.32 10.52
N THR A 31 20.80 -9.12 11.82
CA THR A 31 20.38 -10.11 12.83
C THR A 31 18.87 -10.07 13.05
N ALA A 32 18.29 -11.18 13.51
CA ALA A 32 16.87 -11.25 13.87
C ALA A 32 16.47 -10.22 14.93
N GLU A 33 17.36 -9.94 15.90
CA GLU A 33 17.13 -8.93 16.93
C GLU A 33 17.07 -7.51 16.35
N GLN A 34 18.02 -7.15 15.47
CA GLN A 34 18.02 -5.86 14.80
C GLN A 34 16.78 -5.69 13.93
N LEU A 35 16.41 -6.72 13.18
CA LEU A 35 15.25 -6.70 12.30
C LEU A 35 13.95 -6.56 13.10
N LEU A 36 13.76 -7.38 14.14
CA LEU A 36 12.60 -7.27 15.02
C LEU A 36 12.53 -5.91 15.70
N LYS A 37 13.66 -5.36 16.16
CA LYS A 37 13.72 -4.02 16.76
C LYS A 37 13.34 -2.95 15.75
N ALA A 38 13.81 -3.04 14.50
CA ALA A 38 13.44 -2.13 13.41
C ALA A 38 11.93 -2.12 13.20
N LYS A 39 11.32 -3.31 13.08
CA LYS A 39 9.87 -3.45 12.88
C LYS A 39 9.07 -2.93 14.06
N ARG A 40 9.51 -3.19 15.29
CA ARG A 40 8.84 -2.72 16.53
C ARG A 40 8.81 -1.20 16.68
N ILE A 41 9.77 -0.49 16.11
CA ILE A 41 9.80 0.97 16.09
C ILE A 41 9.26 1.58 14.79
N GLY A 42 8.67 0.75 13.92
CA GLY A 42 7.88 1.20 12.77
C GLY A 42 8.63 1.34 11.44
N PHE A 43 9.82 0.73 11.28
CA PHE A 43 10.49 0.75 9.98
C PHE A 43 9.79 -0.19 8.98
N SER A 44 9.54 0.29 7.76
CA SER A 44 9.12 -0.57 6.65
C SER A 44 10.28 -1.39 6.10
N ASP A 45 9.97 -2.49 5.43
CA ASP A 45 10.93 -3.34 4.74
C ASP A 45 11.68 -2.54 3.66
N LYS A 46 11.01 -1.56 3.03
CA LYS A 46 11.62 -0.60 2.11
C LYS A 46 12.66 0.28 2.79
N GLN A 47 12.35 0.89 3.93
CA GLN A 47 13.29 1.76 4.65
C GLN A 47 14.51 0.99 5.15
N ILE A 48 14.31 -0.23 5.63
CA ILE A 48 15.41 -1.12 6.02
C ILE A 48 16.27 -1.46 4.81
N GLY A 49 15.64 -1.79 3.67
CA GLY A 49 16.32 -2.11 2.42
C GLY A 49 17.16 -0.95 1.91
N GLU A 50 16.63 0.27 1.95
CA GLU A 50 17.36 1.49 1.62
C GLU A 50 18.59 1.70 2.50
N ALA A 51 18.46 1.55 3.83
CA ALA A 51 19.55 1.71 4.79
C ALA A 51 20.68 0.69 4.58
N VAL A 52 20.32 -0.59 4.34
CA VAL A 52 21.29 -1.69 4.19
C VAL A 52 21.64 -2.04 2.74
N LYS A 53 21.14 -1.24 1.79
CA LYS A 53 21.36 -1.35 0.33
C LYS A 53 20.95 -2.70 -0.26
N ILE A 54 19.80 -3.23 0.16
CA ILE A 54 19.14 -4.40 -0.44
C ILE A 54 17.70 -4.05 -0.83
N THR A 55 17.04 -4.90 -1.61
CA THR A 55 15.66 -4.62 -2.04
C THR A 55 14.66 -4.83 -0.90
N GLU A 56 13.53 -4.13 -0.96
CA GLU A 56 12.37 -4.33 -0.05
C GLU A 56 11.98 -5.80 0.04
N LEU A 57 11.93 -6.48 -1.11
CA LEU A 57 11.59 -7.91 -1.17
C LEU A 57 12.63 -8.80 -0.47
N ALA A 58 13.93 -8.47 -0.55
CA ALA A 58 14.96 -9.22 0.15
C ALA A 58 14.82 -9.09 1.67
N VAL A 59 14.50 -7.88 2.18
CA VAL A 59 14.20 -7.67 3.60
C VAL A 59 12.98 -8.47 4.01
N ARG A 60 11.90 -8.42 3.23
CA ARG A 60 10.67 -9.18 3.50
C ARG A 60 10.94 -10.68 3.61
N THR A 61 11.70 -11.25 2.66
CA THR A 61 12.05 -12.67 2.68
C THR A 61 12.85 -13.02 3.93
N LEU A 62 13.92 -12.28 4.24
CA LEU A 62 14.74 -12.49 5.43
C LEU A 62 13.91 -12.41 6.72
N ARG A 63 13.02 -11.42 6.79
CA ARG A 63 12.10 -11.19 7.89
C ARG A 63 11.19 -12.41 8.12
N LYS A 64 10.60 -12.94 7.05
CA LYS A 64 9.72 -14.12 7.11
C LYS A 64 10.49 -15.40 7.45
N GLU A 65 11.69 -15.60 6.90
CA GLU A 65 12.57 -16.73 7.23
C GLU A 65 12.94 -16.77 8.72
N MET A 66 13.06 -15.59 9.34
CA MET A 66 13.32 -15.45 10.78
C MET A 66 12.05 -15.51 11.65
N GLY A 67 10.86 -15.74 11.06
CA GLY A 67 9.59 -15.78 11.78
C GLY A 67 9.11 -14.43 12.31
N ILE A 68 9.64 -13.32 11.78
CA ILE A 68 9.29 -11.96 12.23
C ILE A 68 8.10 -11.46 11.40
N ILE A 69 6.89 -11.83 11.80
CA ILE A 69 5.64 -11.37 11.17
C ILE A 69 4.86 -10.48 12.14
N PRO A 70 4.03 -9.54 11.65
CA PRO A 70 3.16 -8.77 12.51
C PRO A 70 2.04 -9.65 13.08
N TYR A 71 1.47 -9.19 14.19
CA TYR A 71 0.28 -9.79 14.79
C TYR A 71 -0.93 -8.88 14.61
N VAL A 72 -2.10 -9.48 14.48
CA VAL A 72 -3.39 -8.80 14.36
C VAL A 72 -3.97 -8.55 15.75
N LYS A 73 -4.30 -7.29 16.04
CA LYS A 73 -4.89 -6.85 17.31
C LYS A 73 -6.21 -6.13 17.12
N GLN A 74 -7.12 -6.30 18.07
CA GLN A 74 -8.44 -5.66 18.07
C GLN A 74 -8.42 -4.31 18.80
N ILE A 75 -9.19 -3.36 18.29
CA ILE A 75 -9.53 -2.11 18.96
C ILE A 75 -10.85 -2.34 19.69
N ASP A 76 -10.78 -2.52 21.00
CA ASP A 76 -11.91 -2.95 21.84
C ASP A 76 -12.52 -1.85 22.73
N THR A 77 -11.91 -0.66 22.74
CA THR A 77 -12.22 0.49 23.61
C THR A 77 -11.97 0.30 25.12
N VAL A 78 -11.66 -0.91 25.58
CA VAL A 78 -11.54 -1.29 27.01
C VAL A 78 -10.19 -1.92 27.38
N ALA A 79 -9.22 -1.91 26.47
CA ALA A 79 -7.85 -2.39 26.68
C ALA A 79 -7.78 -3.84 27.20
N GLY A 80 -8.60 -4.72 26.63
CA GLY A 80 -8.65 -6.16 26.93
C GLY A 80 -9.47 -6.54 28.15
N GLU A 81 -10.19 -5.61 28.79
CA GLU A 81 -11.03 -5.92 29.94
C GLU A 81 -12.19 -6.87 29.58
N TRP A 82 -12.77 -6.66 28.38
CA TRP A 82 -13.87 -7.46 27.86
C TRP A 82 -13.58 -7.91 26.42
N PRO A 83 -14.05 -9.11 26.02
CA PRO A 83 -13.91 -9.56 24.64
C PRO A 83 -14.54 -8.55 23.66
N ALA A 84 -13.80 -8.17 22.63
CA ALA A 84 -14.29 -7.28 21.60
C ALA A 84 -15.38 -7.97 20.77
N ALA A 85 -16.50 -7.28 20.56
CA ALA A 85 -17.57 -7.77 19.69
C ALA A 85 -17.30 -7.48 18.20
N THR A 86 -16.34 -6.61 17.89
CA THR A 86 -16.08 -6.07 16.56
C THR A 86 -14.69 -6.43 16.05
N ASN A 87 -14.57 -6.69 14.74
CA ASN A 87 -13.28 -6.90 14.09
C ASN A 87 -12.74 -5.58 13.53
N TYR A 88 -12.51 -4.62 14.42
CA TYR A 88 -11.74 -3.41 14.10
C TYR A 88 -10.28 -3.66 14.47
N LEU A 89 -9.41 -3.75 13.47
CA LEU A 89 -8.10 -4.41 13.56
C LEU A 89 -6.96 -3.49 13.17
N TYR A 90 -5.78 -3.76 13.74
CA TYR A 90 -4.50 -3.19 13.31
C TYR A 90 -3.38 -4.24 13.46
N LEU A 91 -2.27 -4.02 12.78
CA LEU A 91 -1.07 -4.85 12.83
C LEU A 91 -0.04 -4.29 13.80
N THR A 92 0.68 -5.16 14.50
CA THR A 92 1.80 -4.75 15.34
C THR A 92 2.86 -5.84 15.50
N TYR A 93 4.12 -5.42 15.54
CA TYR A 93 5.26 -6.27 15.92
C TYR A 93 5.50 -6.28 17.44
N ASN A 94 4.72 -5.53 18.20
CA ASN A 94 4.81 -5.42 19.66
C ASN A 94 3.76 -6.33 20.36
N ALA A 95 3.65 -7.57 19.89
CA ALA A 95 2.72 -8.57 20.41
C ALA A 95 3.34 -9.98 20.34
N TYR A 96 2.61 -10.96 20.89
CA TYR A 96 3.00 -12.37 20.96
C TYR A 96 1.94 -13.32 20.38
N GLU A 97 0.72 -12.85 20.14
CA GLU A 97 -0.39 -13.63 19.60
C GLU A 97 -1.37 -12.73 18.83
N ASN A 98 -2.20 -13.34 18.00
CA ASN A 98 -3.29 -12.66 17.29
C ASN A 98 -4.56 -12.69 18.16
N ASP A 99 -5.39 -11.65 18.06
CA ASP A 99 -6.68 -11.60 18.78
C ASP A 99 -7.81 -12.33 18.04
N ILE A 100 -7.56 -12.76 16.80
CA ILE A 100 -8.55 -13.42 15.94
C ILE A 100 -7.97 -14.67 15.27
N ASP A 101 -8.87 -15.56 14.85
CA ASP A 101 -8.56 -16.72 14.00
C ASP A 101 -8.56 -16.35 12.50
N PHE A 102 -7.89 -17.16 11.67
CA PHE A 102 -7.79 -16.96 10.21
C PHE A 102 -8.38 -18.15 9.44
N PRO A 103 -9.71 -18.27 9.36
CA PRO A 103 -10.35 -19.41 8.69
C PRO A 103 -10.23 -19.38 7.15
N GLY A 104 -9.74 -18.28 6.56
CA GLY A 104 -9.67 -18.09 5.12
C GLY A 104 -11.01 -17.70 4.49
N GLY A 105 -11.02 -17.52 3.16
CA GLY A 105 -12.25 -17.27 2.40
C GLY A 105 -12.64 -15.79 2.25
N TYR A 106 -11.90 -14.87 2.88
CA TYR A 106 -12.18 -13.44 2.81
C TYR A 106 -11.74 -12.81 1.47
N THR A 107 -12.51 -11.85 1.00
CA THR A 107 -12.15 -11.00 -0.14
C THR A 107 -11.69 -9.64 0.37
N ILE A 108 -10.47 -9.22 0.01
CA ILE A 108 -9.92 -7.92 0.39
C ILE A 108 -10.42 -6.84 -0.58
N VAL A 109 -10.87 -5.72 -0.03
CA VAL A 109 -11.12 -4.45 -0.74
C VAL A 109 -10.16 -3.41 -0.18
N VAL A 110 -9.35 -2.80 -1.06
CA VAL A 110 -8.38 -1.77 -0.67
C VAL A 110 -8.95 -0.39 -0.93
N GLY A 111 -8.93 0.46 0.10
CA GLY A 111 -9.45 1.83 0.06
C GLY A 111 -8.54 2.82 -0.66
N SER A 112 -8.89 4.11 -0.57
CA SER A 112 -8.17 5.17 -1.28
C SER A 112 -7.07 5.86 -0.49
N GLY A 113 -6.95 5.59 0.82
CA GLY A 113 -6.14 6.40 1.71
C GLY A 113 -6.72 7.81 1.88
N VAL A 114 -5.86 8.75 2.29
CA VAL A 114 -6.25 10.13 2.60
C VAL A 114 -6.73 10.92 1.39
N TYR A 115 -7.71 11.80 1.63
CA TYR A 115 -8.22 12.69 0.60
C TYR A 115 -7.21 13.73 0.15
N ARG A 116 -7.20 14.01 -1.16
CA ARG A 116 -6.38 15.04 -1.81
C ARG A 116 -7.03 15.48 -3.11
N ILE A 117 -6.57 16.60 -3.68
CA ILE A 117 -7.06 17.05 -4.99
C ILE A 117 -6.81 15.95 -6.02
N GLY A 118 -7.87 15.52 -6.72
CA GLY A 118 -7.85 14.41 -7.66
C GLY A 118 -8.09 13.02 -7.04
N SER A 119 -8.33 12.94 -5.73
CA SER A 119 -8.70 11.70 -5.02
C SER A 119 -9.51 12.03 -3.77
N SER A 120 -10.84 12.03 -3.89
CA SER A 120 -11.77 12.41 -2.82
C SER A 120 -12.80 11.30 -2.53
N VAL A 121 -13.95 11.68 -1.98
CA VAL A 121 -15.08 10.84 -1.55
C VAL A 121 -15.59 9.88 -2.64
N GLU A 122 -15.37 10.16 -3.92
CA GLU A 122 -15.77 9.28 -5.02
C GLU A 122 -15.21 7.85 -4.87
N PHE A 123 -13.98 7.70 -4.37
CA PHE A 123 -13.37 6.38 -4.19
C PHE A 123 -13.90 5.67 -2.94
N ASP A 124 -14.26 6.42 -1.90
CA ASP A 124 -14.93 5.84 -0.72
C ASP A 124 -16.31 5.29 -1.09
N TRP A 125 -17.06 6.03 -1.93
CA TRP A 125 -18.35 5.56 -2.44
C TRP A 125 -18.22 4.26 -3.25
N CYS A 126 -17.21 4.17 -4.11
CA CYS A 126 -16.91 2.94 -4.87
C CYS A 126 -16.57 1.76 -3.95
N ALA A 127 -15.73 1.98 -2.93
CA ALA A 127 -15.36 0.94 -1.96
C ALA A 127 -16.57 0.44 -1.16
N VAL A 128 -17.40 1.36 -0.63
CA VAL A 128 -18.63 1.01 0.10
C VAL A 128 -19.61 0.26 -0.80
N GLY A 129 -19.78 0.68 -2.06
CA GLY A 129 -20.60 -0.04 -3.03
C GLY A 129 -20.10 -1.47 -3.25
N CYS A 130 -18.79 -1.65 -3.43
CA CYS A 130 -18.18 -2.97 -3.61
C CYS A 130 -18.39 -3.87 -2.38
N LEU A 131 -18.16 -3.36 -1.17
CA LEU A 131 -18.38 -4.11 0.08
C LEU A 131 -19.83 -4.58 0.22
N ARG A 132 -20.80 -3.72 -0.08
CA ARG A 132 -22.23 -4.06 -0.05
C ARG A 132 -22.58 -5.16 -1.03
N GLU A 133 -22.06 -5.10 -2.25
CA GLU A 133 -22.32 -6.15 -3.25
C GLU A 133 -21.66 -7.47 -2.89
N LEU A 134 -20.44 -7.47 -2.34
CA LEU A 134 -19.82 -8.69 -1.82
C LEU A 134 -20.64 -9.31 -0.68
N ARG A 135 -21.15 -8.49 0.24
CA ARG A 135 -22.05 -8.93 1.31
C ARG A 135 -23.35 -9.52 0.75
N ASN A 136 -23.96 -8.90 -0.26
CA ASN A 136 -25.15 -9.43 -0.94
C ASN A 136 -24.89 -10.80 -1.60
N LEU A 137 -23.68 -11.03 -2.08
CA LEU A 137 -23.23 -12.31 -2.63
C LEU A 137 -22.83 -13.33 -1.55
N GLY A 138 -22.97 -13.00 -0.27
CA GLY A 138 -22.59 -13.86 0.85
C GLY A 138 -21.08 -14.07 0.99
N LYS A 139 -20.27 -13.15 0.45
CA LYS A 139 -18.80 -13.22 0.54
C LYS A 139 -18.31 -12.43 1.75
N PRO A 140 -17.50 -13.04 2.63
CA PRO A 140 -16.90 -12.32 3.73
C PRO A 140 -15.83 -11.34 3.21
N THR A 141 -15.75 -10.18 3.85
CA THR A 141 -15.04 -9.01 3.35
C THR A 141 -14.01 -8.50 4.33
N ILE A 142 -12.84 -8.13 3.81
CA ILE A 142 -11.83 -7.36 4.53
C ILE A 142 -11.72 -5.99 3.88
N MET A 143 -11.81 -4.91 4.66
CA MET A 143 -11.48 -3.56 4.22
C MET A 143 -10.10 -3.17 4.75
N ILE A 144 -9.22 -2.65 3.87
CA ILE A 144 -7.93 -2.06 4.27
C ILE A 144 -7.93 -0.58 3.88
N ASN A 145 -7.89 0.31 4.87
CA ASN A 145 -7.80 1.76 4.66
C ASN A 145 -7.32 2.45 5.94
N TYR A 146 -6.78 3.66 5.82
CA TYR A 146 -6.26 4.44 6.97
C TYR A 146 -6.81 5.87 7.03
N ASN A 147 -7.83 6.18 6.22
CA ASN A 147 -8.46 7.50 6.26
C ASN A 147 -9.53 7.53 7.38
N PRO A 148 -9.37 8.34 8.45
CA PRO A 148 -10.35 8.39 9.52
C PRO A 148 -11.66 9.10 9.13
N GLU A 149 -11.72 9.73 7.95
CA GLU A 149 -12.88 10.51 7.49
C GLU A 149 -13.85 9.69 6.62
N THR A 150 -13.55 8.41 6.34
CA THR A 150 -14.30 7.59 5.38
C THR A 150 -15.42 6.76 5.99
N VAL A 151 -16.47 6.51 5.21
CA VAL A 151 -17.54 5.55 5.59
C VAL A 151 -17.05 4.11 5.40
N SER A 152 -16.15 3.83 4.46
CA SER A 152 -15.57 2.49 4.32
C SER A 152 -14.77 2.03 5.55
N THR A 153 -14.30 2.96 6.38
CA THR A 153 -13.61 2.68 7.66
C THR A 153 -14.57 2.61 8.86
N ASP A 154 -15.87 2.49 8.63
CA ASP A 154 -16.80 2.06 9.66
C ASP A 154 -16.78 0.52 9.76
N TYR A 155 -16.56 -0.01 10.96
CA TYR A 155 -16.43 -1.44 11.19
C TYR A 155 -17.72 -2.21 10.85
N ASP A 156 -18.88 -1.55 10.78
CA ASP A 156 -20.15 -2.18 10.37
C ASP A 156 -20.25 -2.41 8.84
N MET A 157 -19.37 -1.82 8.04
CA MET A 157 -19.39 -1.94 6.57
C MET A 157 -18.74 -3.21 6.02
N CYS A 158 -17.91 -3.89 6.80
CA CYS A 158 -17.19 -5.10 6.40
C CYS A 158 -17.12 -6.10 7.56
N ASP A 159 -16.65 -7.33 7.31
CA ASP A 159 -16.54 -8.35 8.34
C ASP A 159 -15.26 -8.19 9.17
N ARG A 160 -14.22 -7.61 8.57
CA ARG A 160 -12.94 -7.24 9.19
C ARG A 160 -12.44 -5.92 8.60
N LEU A 161 -12.20 -4.93 9.46
CA LEU A 161 -11.60 -3.66 9.08
C LEU A 161 -10.16 -3.61 9.58
N TYR A 162 -9.19 -3.53 8.67
CA TYR A 162 -7.80 -3.23 9.01
C TYR A 162 -7.52 -1.74 8.80
N PHE A 163 -7.31 -1.02 9.89
CA PHE A 163 -6.93 0.40 9.85
C PHE A 163 -5.42 0.53 9.65
N GLU A 164 -4.99 0.35 8.41
CA GLU A 164 -3.60 0.09 8.07
C GLU A 164 -3.14 0.86 6.82
N GLU A 165 -1.84 1.12 6.73
CA GLU A 165 -1.22 1.75 5.57
C GLU A 165 -1.45 0.91 4.31
N ILE A 166 -1.74 1.57 3.18
CA ILE A 166 -1.84 0.91 1.89
C ILE A 166 -0.45 0.89 1.24
N SER A 167 0.33 -0.13 1.60
CA SER A 167 1.63 -0.45 1.01
C SER A 167 1.66 -1.90 0.52
N PHE A 168 2.60 -2.23 -0.36
CA PHE A 168 2.79 -3.62 -0.80
C PHE A 168 3.07 -4.54 0.41
N GLU A 169 3.95 -4.12 1.32
CA GLU A 169 4.30 -4.88 2.52
C GLU A 169 3.06 -5.23 3.37
N VAL A 170 2.25 -4.23 3.71
CA VAL A 170 1.12 -4.39 4.64
C VAL A 170 -0.02 -5.14 3.99
N VAL A 171 -0.39 -4.80 2.75
CA VAL A 171 -1.45 -5.51 2.03
C VAL A 171 -1.07 -6.97 1.79
N MET A 172 0.21 -7.26 1.52
CA MET A 172 0.69 -8.63 1.38
C MET A 172 0.72 -9.37 2.72
N ASP A 173 1.11 -8.73 3.82
CA ASP A 173 1.04 -9.33 5.17
C ASP A 173 -0.40 -9.72 5.52
N ILE A 174 -1.38 -8.84 5.30
CA ILE A 174 -2.80 -9.13 5.56
C ILE A 174 -3.30 -10.24 4.64
N TYR A 175 -3.01 -10.17 3.33
CA TYR A 175 -3.42 -11.19 2.36
C TYR A 175 -2.95 -12.59 2.73
N GLU A 176 -1.68 -12.71 3.17
CA GLU A 176 -1.08 -13.98 3.57
C GLU A 176 -1.62 -14.49 4.91
N LEU A 177 -1.73 -13.62 5.93
CA LEU A 177 -2.27 -13.97 7.25
C LEU A 177 -3.72 -14.44 7.16
N GLU A 178 -4.54 -13.73 6.40
CA GLU A 178 -5.97 -13.99 6.26
C GLU A 178 -6.31 -15.13 5.30
N HIS A 179 -5.31 -15.70 4.60
CA HIS A 179 -5.53 -16.69 3.54
C HIS A 179 -6.64 -16.24 2.57
N SER A 180 -6.56 -14.98 2.13
CA SER A 180 -7.63 -14.32 1.38
C SER A 180 -7.81 -14.92 -0.03
N GLU A 181 -9.06 -14.97 -0.52
CA GLU A 181 -9.40 -15.51 -1.84
C GLU A 181 -8.92 -14.63 -3.01
N GLY A 182 -8.72 -13.35 -2.72
CA GLY A 182 -8.25 -12.36 -3.68
C GLY A 182 -8.40 -10.93 -3.17
N ILE A 183 -7.84 -10.00 -3.97
CA ILE A 183 -7.72 -8.58 -3.65
C ILE A 183 -8.39 -7.75 -4.74
N ILE A 184 -9.28 -6.84 -4.37
CA ILE A 184 -9.89 -5.85 -5.25
C ILE A 184 -9.16 -4.51 -5.04
N LEU A 185 -8.47 -4.07 -6.09
CA LEU A 185 -7.70 -2.81 -6.11
C LEU A 185 -8.41 -1.69 -6.87
N SER A 186 -9.38 -2.02 -7.73
CA SER A 186 -10.00 -1.11 -8.69
C SER A 186 -10.95 -0.07 -8.09
N MET A 187 -11.17 -0.07 -6.78
CA MET A 187 -12.13 0.82 -6.10
C MET A 187 -11.45 1.99 -5.36
N GLY A 188 -10.15 1.90 -5.07
CA GLY A 188 -9.45 2.88 -4.23
C GLY A 188 -8.57 3.89 -4.99
N GLY A 189 -8.77 4.05 -6.29
CA GLY A 189 -8.02 5.01 -7.08
C GLY A 189 -6.55 4.62 -7.30
N GLN A 190 -5.65 5.61 -7.33
CA GLN A 190 -4.27 5.37 -7.78
C GLN A 190 -3.42 4.57 -6.77
N LEU A 191 -3.62 4.77 -5.47
CA LEU A 191 -2.74 4.18 -4.45
C LEU A 191 -2.76 2.63 -4.49
N PRO A 192 -3.93 1.95 -4.53
CA PRO A 192 -3.98 0.49 -4.72
C PRO A 192 -3.51 0.03 -6.10
N ASN A 193 -3.77 0.81 -7.17
CA ASN A 193 -3.29 0.47 -8.51
C ASN A 193 -1.76 0.42 -8.57
N ASN A 194 -1.07 1.31 -7.85
CA ASN A 194 0.39 1.39 -7.84
C ASN A 194 1.07 0.11 -7.33
N ILE A 195 0.44 -0.60 -6.39
CA ILE A 195 0.98 -1.83 -5.81
C ILE A 195 0.50 -3.10 -6.54
N ALA A 196 -0.36 -2.97 -7.56
CA ALA A 196 -0.98 -4.12 -8.24
C ALA A 196 0.04 -5.06 -8.88
N MET A 197 1.06 -4.50 -9.54
CA MET A 197 2.12 -5.29 -10.18
C MET A 197 3.04 -5.97 -9.17
N ASP A 198 3.29 -5.34 -8.02
CA ASP A 198 4.15 -5.93 -6.98
C ASP A 198 3.45 -7.08 -6.26
N LEU A 199 2.16 -6.92 -5.95
CA LEU A 199 1.29 -7.99 -5.46
C LEU A 199 1.24 -9.16 -6.47
N HIS A 200 1.05 -8.85 -7.75
CA HIS A 200 1.00 -9.86 -8.81
C HIS A 200 2.30 -10.66 -8.94
N ARG A 201 3.46 -9.98 -8.89
CA ARG A 201 4.78 -10.64 -8.93
C ARG A 201 5.00 -11.58 -7.76
N GLN A 202 4.36 -11.33 -6.62
CA GLN A 202 4.36 -12.22 -5.46
C GLN A 202 3.18 -13.20 -5.45
N GLN A 203 2.53 -13.42 -6.60
CA GLN A 203 1.46 -14.39 -6.79
C GLN A 203 0.19 -14.12 -5.97
N ALA A 204 -0.01 -12.89 -5.48
CA ALA A 204 -1.28 -12.50 -4.88
C ALA A 204 -2.36 -12.44 -5.97
N LYS A 205 -3.55 -12.96 -5.66
CA LYS A 205 -4.65 -13.05 -6.61
C LYS A 205 -5.42 -11.73 -6.66
N VAL A 206 -5.09 -10.88 -7.62
CA VAL A 206 -5.86 -9.67 -7.92
C VAL A 206 -7.13 -10.04 -8.70
N LEU A 207 -8.29 -9.57 -8.24
CA LEU A 207 -9.59 -9.81 -8.85
C LEU A 207 -9.95 -8.70 -9.84
N GLY A 208 -10.61 -9.07 -10.94
CA GLY A 208 -11.03 -8.13 -11.99
C GLY A 208 -9.99 -8.00 -13.10
N THR A 209 -9.73 -6.77 -13.54
CA THR A 209 -8.74 -6.48 -14.58
C THR A 209 -7.35 -6.91 -14.13
N SER A 210 -6.62 -7.63 -14.99
CA SER A 210 -5.30 -8.16 -14.62
C SER A 210 -4.29 -7.01 -14.36
N PRO A 211 -3.38 -7.16 -13.39
CA PRO A 211 -2.32 -6.18 -13.12
C PRO A 211 -1.49 -5.81 -14.35
N GLU A 212 -1.21 -6.76 -15.24
CA GLU A 212 -0.49 -6.50 -16.51
C GLU A 212 -1.31 -5.68 -17.49
N SER A 213 -2.63 -5.81 -17.46
CA SER A 213 -3.54 -4.98 -18.25
C SER A 213 -3.59 -3.55 -17.71
N ILE A 214 -3.56 -3.39 -16.38
CA ILE A 214 -3.43 -2.08 -15.71
C ILE A 214 -2.10 -1.42 -16.12
N ASP A 215 -0.98 -2.12 -15.95
CA ASP A 215 0.36 -1.62 -16.35
C ASP A 215 0.44 -1.31 -17.86
N SER A 216 -0.19 -2.13 -18.71
CA SER A 216 -0.25 -1.86 -20.16
C SER A 216 -1.04 -0.60 -20.50
N ALA A 217 -2.06 -0.26 -19.70
CA ALA A 217 -2.88 0.92 -19.90
C ALA A 217 -2.27 2.20 -19.29
N GLU A 218 -1.61 2.08 -18.13
CA GLU A 218 -0.99 3.22 -17.42
C GLU A 218 0.40 3.57 -17.98
N ASN A 219 1.14 2.60 -18.53
CA ASN A 219 2.40 2.87 -19.19
C ASN A 219 2.18 3.52 -20.57
N ARG A 220 2.57 4.80 -20.69
CA ARG A 220 2.33 5.59 -21.90
C ARG A 220 2.90 4.96 -23.18
N PHE A 221 4.07 4.32 -23.13
CA PHE A 221 4.64 3.63 -24.30
C PHE A 221 3.83 2.40 -24.68
N LYS A 222 3.47 1.56 -23.70
CA LYS A 222 2.67 0.35 -23.94
C LYS A 222 1.30 0.72 -24.48
N PHE A 223 0.64 1.70 -23.88
CA PHE A 223 -0.67 2.19 -24.30
C PHE A 223 -0.63 2.81 -25.71
N SER A 224 0.35 3.69 -25.98
CA SER A 224 0.54 4.29 -27.31
C SER A 224 0.70 3.22 -28.39
N ARG A 225 1.58 2.24 -28.17
CA ARG A 225 1.78 1.14 -29.13
C ARG A 225 0.53 0.31 -29.33
N MET A 226 -0.27 0.12 -28.29
CA MET A 226 -1.55 -0.59 -28.39
C MET A 226 -2.55 0.18 -29.27
N LEU A 227 -2.64 1.50 -29.12
CA LEU A 227 -3.50 2.35 -29.98
C LEU A 227 -3.06 2.29 -31.45
N ASP A 228 -1.75 2.41 -31.70
CA ASP A 228 -1.18 2.35 -33.06
C ASP A 228 -1.51 1.02 -33.74
N ARG A 229 -1.36 -0.11 -33.02
CA ARG A 229 -1.72 -1.45 -33.53
C ARG A 229 -3.21 -1.57 -33.87
N LYS A 230 -4.07 -0.86 -33.16
CA LYS A 230 -5.52 -0.86 -33.40
C LYS A 230 -5.97 0.19 -34.42
N GLY A 231 -5.04 1.00 -34.95
CA GLY A 231 -5.37 2.12 -35.85
C GLY A 231 -6.17 3.23 -35.15
N ILE A 232 -6.06 3.36 -33.82
CA ILE A 232 -6.72 4.41 -33.06
C ILE A 232 -5.80 5.63 -33.00
N LEU A 233 -6.32 6.79 -33.41
CA LEU A 233 -5.57 8.04 -33.41
C LEU A 233 -5.22 8.50 -31.99
N GLN A 234 -4.03 9.07 -31.82
CA GLN A 234 -3.55 9.67 -30.57
C GLN A 234 -2.72 10.93 -30.85
N PRO A 235 -2.63 11.89 -29.90
CA PRO A 235 -1.78 13.06 -30.05
C PRO A 235 -0.29 12.68 -30.18
N ARG A 236 0.46 13.43 -31.00
CA ARG A 236 1.92 13.29 -31.07
C ARG A 236 2.51 13.57 -29.68
N TRP A 237 3.42 12.71 -29.23
CA TRP A 237 4.03 12.81 -27.92
C TRP A 237 5.44 12.25 -27.93
N LYS A 238 6.25 12.66 -26.95
CA LYS A 238 7.60 12.16 -26.74
C LYS A 238 7.99 12.32 -25.27
N GLU A 239 8.62 11.30 -24.70
CA GLU A 239 9.27 11.43 -23.39
C GLU A 239 10.64 12.09 -23.58
N LEU A 240 10.91 13.15 -22.84
CA LEU A 240 12.10 13.97 -22.99
C LEU A 240 12.62 14.36 -21.60
N THR A 241 13.91 14.15 -21.38
CA THR A 241 14.62 14.52 -20.13
C THR A 241 15.53 15.74 -20.31
N ASN A 242 15.64 16.25 -21.54
CA ASN A 242 16.50 17.37 -21.90
C ASN A 242 15.67 18.54 -22.47
N HIS A 243 15.96 19.75 -22.01
CA HIS A 243 15.26 20.98 -22.37
C HIS A 243 15.38 21.34 -23.87
N GLU A 244 16.55 21.21 -24.47
CA GLU A 244 16.78 21.50 -25.89
C GLU A 244 15.96 20.58 -26.79
N LEU A 245 15.93 19.28 -26.45
CA LEU A 245 15.10 18.30 -27.17
C LEU A 245 13.61 18.58 -27.02
N ALA A 246 13.18 19.12 -25.86
CA ALA A 246 11.80 19.52 -25.63
C ALA A 246 11.38 20.68 -26.55
N ILE A 247 12.23 21.71 -26.68
CA ILE A 247 11.96 22.84 -27.59
C ILE A 247 11.89 22.36 -29.04
N ALA A 248 12.87 21.56 -29.47
CA ALA A 248 12.91 21.03 -30.84
C ALA A 248 11.65 20.20 -31.17
N PHE A 249 11.17 19.40 -30.21
CA PHE A 249 9.93 18.65 -30.38
C PHE A 249 8.71 19.56 -30.48
N CYS A 250 8.60 20.60 -29.65
CA CYS A 250 7.50 21.56 -29.71
C CYS A 250 7.46 22.33 -31.04
N GLU A 251 8.63 22.69 -31.60
CA GLU A 251 8.73 23.31 -32.92
C GLU A 251 8.32 22.34 -34.04
N GLU A 252 8.65 21.06 -33.91
CA GLU A 252 8.29 20.01 -34.86
C GLU A 252 6.78 19.72 -34.88
N VAL A 253 6.11 19.72 -33.71
CA VAL A 253 4.69 19.37 -33.60
C VAL A 253 3.75 20.58 -33.62
N GLY A 254 4.28 21.78 -33.39
CA GLY A 254 3.53 23.04 -33.30
C GLY A 254 2.98 23.33 -31.89
N TYR A 255 2.94 24.62 -31.55
CA TYR A 255 2.34 25.10 -30.29
C TYR A 255 0.82 25.28 -30.41
N PRO A 256 0.08 25.18 -29.28
CA PRO A 256 0.54 24.92 -27.91
C PRO A 256 0.85 23.44 -27.62
N CYS A 257 1.78 23.18 -26.70
CA CYS A 257 2.13 21.84 -26.23
C CYS A 257 1.76 21.64 -24.76
N LEU A 258 1.38 20.41 -24.40
CA LEU A 258 1.11 20.02 -23.02
C LEU A 258 2.33 19.29 -22.41
N VAL A 259 2.79 19.77 -21.27
CA VAL A 259 3.86 19.11 -20.49
C VAL A 259 3.22 18.40 -19.31
N ARG A 260 3.56 17.12 -19.13
CA ARG A 260 3.13 16.30 -17.99
C ARG A 260 4.37 15.63 -17.42
N SER A 261 4.45 15.55 -16.09
CA SER A 261 5.37 14.60 -15.45
C SER A 261 4.94 13.18 -15.82
N SER A 262 5.89 12.34 -16.23
CA SER A 262 5.60 10.92 -16.41
C SER A 262 5.51 10.25 -15.05
N TYR A 263 4.59 9.31 -14.94
CA TYR A 263 4.58 8.35 -13.85
C TYR A 263 5.81 7.45 -14.00
N VAL A 264 6.66 7.41 -12.97
CA VAL A 264 7.69 6.38 -12.74
C VAL A 264 7.32 5.70 -11.44
#